data_AF-A0A2P6Q442-F1
#
_entry.id   AF-A0A2P6Q442-F1
#
_cell.length_a   1.000
_cell.length_b   1.000
_cell.length_c   1.000
_cell.angle_alpha   90.00
_cell.angle_beta   90.00
_cell.angle_gamma   90.00
#
_symmetry.space_group_name_H-M   'P 1'
#
loop_
_entity.id
_entity.type
_entity.pdbx_description
1 polymer ?
#
loop_
_entity_poly.entity_id
_entity_poly.type
_entity_poly.pdbx_seq_one_letter_code
_entity_poly.pdbx_strand_id
1 'polypeptide(L)'
;MPIKINIALTKTSTYQVKFLVDSNFGMPGATTVSNRDQSEFYLDSINIKGVINFACNSWVQPECKNPAKRIFFSTNKAYLPSETPAGRKELRKMELIQQKGDGTGFRKPSDRIYDYDTYNDIGNPDLGYIRPILGGNKHPYPRRCRTGRPRTKTDENLEPPVNEFLMAYVPRDEEFEESKIEALDLGKLKAILRHIIPTLTTVARNTDVFEVYSDIRDLYRDMSSVKMKTKMNPAWANILNKVQEFLKFDPAKLDARITSSCLPDDEFGRQALAGINPLSIERLTTFPPVGKLNASTYGPQESAFKEEHIIGHVNGMSMQQALEENKMFILDYHDIFLPLINQINAMDNRKAYATRTIFFLTSLGILKPIERSLPQTNSDPPSKQVLTPPVDATTSWLWELGKAHVCSNDSSVHRLIHHWLRSHACMEPFIIATHRQLSAMHPIYRLLKPHMRYTMKINALARQFPMNSEGIIESTFTAGKHSMEISCAAYLEGLPADLIRRGMAIPDPSQVHGLRLLIKDYPYATDGLLIWTAIERLVQSSSIITVLMCWCQFRHQRVNGSSVEIQV
;
A
#
# COMPACT_ATOMS: atom_id res chain seq x y z
N MET A 1 16.52 31.24 10.91
CA MET A 1 17.00 31.44 9.51
C MET A 1 15.79 31.56 8.61
N PRO A 2 15.73 32.51 7.66
CA PRO A 2 14.63 32.54 6.71
C PRO A 2 14.75 31.33 5.77
N ILE A 3 13.72 30.49 5.75
CA ILE A 3 13.61 29.38 4.81
C ILE A 3 13.32 30.00 3.43
N LYS A 4 14.35 30.08 2.59
CA LYS A 4 14.19 30.34 1.16
C LYS A 4 13.64 29.06 0.55
N ILE A 5 12.33 29.00 0.36
CA ILE A 5 11.72 28.00 -0.52
C ILE A 5 11.99 28.48 -1.95
N ASN A 6 13.09 28.01 -2.53
CA ASN A 6 13.26 28.10 -3.98
C ASN A 6 12.32 27.06 -4.59
N ILE A 7 11.09 27.47 -4.93
CA ILE A 7 10.32 26.71 -5.90
C ILE A 7 11.07 26.90 -7.22
N ALA A 8 11.88 25.93 -7.61
CA ALA A 8 12.42 25.87 -8.95
C ALA A 8 11.23 25.76 -9.91
N LEU A 9 10.77 26.90 -10.42
CA LEU A 9 9.93 26.92 -11.61
C LEU A 9 10.75 26.20 -12.68
N THR A 10 10.30 25.02 -13.11
CA THR A 10 10.88 24.30 -14.23
C THR A 10 10.96 25.26 -15.40
N LYS A 11 12.18 25.68 -15.75
CA LYS A 11 12.40 26.68 -16.80
C LYS A 11 12.15 26.01 -18.15
N THR A 12 10.94 26.15 -18.67
CA THR A 12 10.59 25.63 -19.98
C THR A 12 11.16 26.55 -21.07
N SER A 13 11.99 25.99 -21.94
CA SER A 13 12.49 26.68 -23.13
C SER A 13 11.69 26.23 -24.35
N THR A 14 11.26 27.17 -25.18
CA THR A 14 10.57 26.87 -26.45
C THR A 14 11.51 27.11 -27.62
N TYR A 15 11.61 26.13 -28.50
CA TYR A 15 12.43 26.19 -29.71
C TYR A 15 11.53 26.17 -30.95
N GLN A 16 11.83 27.03 -31.92
CA GLN A 16 11.16 27.00 -33.21
C GLN A 16 11.94 26.10 -34.17
N VAL A 17 11.26 25.09 -34.72
CA VAL A 17 11.81 24.16 -35.70
C VAL A 17 10.97 24.22 -36.97
N LYS A 18 11.61 24.26 -38.14
CA LYS A 18 10.94 24.21 -39.44
C LYS A 18 11.18 22.84 -40.07
N PHE A 19 10.10 22.15 -40.41
CA PHE A 19 10.15 20.89 -41.16
C PHE A 19 9.82 21.20 -42.62
N LEU A 20 10.71 20.79 -43.53
CA LEU A 20 10.41 20.73 -44.96
C LEU A 20 9.89 19.33 -45.25
N VAL A 21 8.66 19.26 -45.77
CA VAL A 21 8.00 18.01 -46.13
C VAL A 21 7.46 18.14 -47.54
N ASP A 22 7.39 17.01 -48.26
CA ASP A 22 6.83 16.98 -49.60
C ASP A 22 5.34 17.34 -49.61
N SER A 23 4.85 17.86 -50.72
CA SER A 23 3.43 18.25 -50.86
C SER A 23 2.46 17.06 -50.69
N ASN A 24 2.93 15.83 -50.92
CA ASN A 24 2.18 14.59 -50.75
C ASN A 24 2.46 13.88 -49.41
N PHE A 25 3.16 14.51 -48.46
CA PHE A 25 3.54 13.90 -47.18
C PHE A 25 2.34 13.51 -46.30
N GLY A 26 1.20 14.18 -46.47
CA GLY A 26 -0.01 13.93 -45.68
C GLY A 26 0.07 14.51 -44.26
N MET A 27 -0.75 13.98 -43.35
CA MET A 27 -0.85 14.48 -41.97
C MET A 27 0.22 13.84 -41.07
N PRO A 28 1.13 14.63 -40.44
CA PRO A 28 2.10 14.09 -39.49
C PRO A 28 1.37 13.38 -38.35
N GLY A 29 1.93 12.26 -37.89
CA GLY A 29 1.22 11.36 -36.97
C GLY A 29 2.02 10.82 -35.80
N ALA A 30 3.33 10.77 -36.00
CA ALA A 30 4.34 10.43 -35.04
C ALA A 30 5.58 11.27 -35.35
N THR A 31 6.45 11.44 -34.37
CA THR A 31 7.75 12.07 -34.53
C THR A 31 8.81 11.26 -33.78
N THR A 32 10.04 11.30 -34.29
CA THR A 32 11.19 10.69 -33.62
C THR A 32 12.16 11.77 -33.19
N VAL A 33 12.64 11.67 -31.95
CA VAL A 33 13.57 12.63 -31.37
C VAL A 33 14.84 11.89 -30.97
N SER A 34 15.98 12.47 -31.28
CA SER A 34 17.28 11.99 -30.85
C SER A 34 18.05 13.14 -30.21
N ASN A 35 18.85 12.82 -29.20
CA ASN A 35 19.56 13.79 -28.39
C ASN A 35 21.07 13.58 -28.61
N ARG A 36 21.68 14.52 -29.33
CA ARG A 36 23.12 14.50 -29.62
C ARG A 36 23.96 15.21 -28.56
N ASP A 37 23.32 15.81 -27.56
CA ASP A 37 24.00 16.42 -26.43
C ASP A 37 24.42 15.37 -25.41
N GLN A 38 25.26 15.78 -24.46
CA GLN A 38 25.77 14.91 -23.40
C GLN A 38 24.79 14.73 -22.23
N SER A 39 23.89 15.69 -22.03
CA SER A 39 22.88 15.68 -20.96
C SER A 39 21.51 15.25 -21.47
N GLU A 40 20.75 14.54 -20.64
CA GLU A 40 19.33 14.32 -20.93
C GLU A 40 18.53 15.63 -20.81
N PHE A 41 17.39 15.69 -21.49
CA PHE A 41 16.42 16.77 -21.30
C PHE A 41 15.00 16.20 -21.21
N TYR A 42 14.11 16.91 -20.52
CA TYR A 42 12.70 16.57 -20.48
C TYR A 42 11.96 17.23 -21.64
N LEU A 43 11.36 16.42 -22.52
CA LEU A 43 10.54 16.92 -23.62
C LEU A 43 9.08 16.95 -23.17
N ASP A 44 8.56 18.15 -22.95
CA ASP A 44 7.17 18.39 -22.57
C ASP A 44 6.22 18.09 -23.74
N SER A 45 6.36 18.85 -24.83
CA SER A 45 5.47 18.74 -25.98
C SER A 45 6.12 19.18 -27.29
N ILE A 46 5.53 18.73 -28.41
CA ILE A 46 5.82 19.24 -29.75
C ILE A 46 4.50 19.72 -30.34
N ASN A 47 4.44 20.99 -30.73
CA ASN A 47 3.26 21.60 -31.33
C ASN A 47 3.55 22.04 -32.77
N ILE A 48 2.82 21.48 -33.72
CA ILE A 48 2.79 21.98 -35.09
C ILE A 48 1.60 22.92 -35.19
N LYS A 49 1.87 24.24 -35.21
CA LYS A 49 0.87 25.31 -35.10
C LYS A 49 -0.37 25.05 -35.94
N GLY A 50 -1.53 24.92 -35.29
CA GLY A 50 -2.83 24.75 -35.94
C GLY A 50 -3.07 23.38 -36.58
N VAL A 51 -2.13 22.44 -36.47
CA VAL A 51 -2.20 21.13 -37.14
C VAL A 51 -2.28 20.00 -36.13
N ILE A 52 -1.27 19.84 -35.27
CA ILE A 52 -1.19 18.66 -34.41
C ILE A 52 -0.35 18.89 -33.15
N ASN A 53 -0.74 18.23 -32.07
CA ASN A 53 -0.04 18.25 -30.80
C ASN A 53 0.50 16.86 -30.44
N PHE A 54 1.70 16.84 -29.87
CA PHE A 54 2.34 15.67 -29.28
C PHE A 54 2.62 16.00 -27.81
N ALA A 55 1.87 15.39 -26.89
CA ALA A 55 2.20 15.45 -25.46
C ALA A 55 3.26 14.39 -25.17
N CYS A 56 4.52 14.81 -25.11
CA CYS A 56 5.67 13.94 -25.00
C CYS A 56 5.87 13.48 -23.55
N ASN A 57 5.91 14.43 -22.61
CA ASN A 57 6.02 14.23 -21.17
C ASN A 57 7.04 13.16 -20.78
N SER A 58 8.28 13.28 -21.28
CA SER A 58 9.27 12.21 -21.14
C SER A 58 10.71 12.68 -21.29
N TRP A 59 11.63 11.97 -20.62
CA TRP A 59 13.07 12.23 -20.66
C TRP A 59 13.76 11.66 -21.90
N VAL A 60 14.39 12.50 -22.70
CA VAL A 60 15.14 12.11 -23.90
C VAL A 60 16.63 11.92 -23.54
N GLN A 61 17.07 10.67 -23.57
CA GLN A 61 18.44 10.29 -23.23
C GLN A 61 19.42 10.65 -24.37
N PRO A 62 20.67 11.02 -24.03
CA PRO A 62 21.76 11.12 -24.99
C PRO A 62 21.92 9.86 -25.85
N GLU A 63 22.17 10.02 -27.15
CA GLU A 63 22.40 8.92 -28.09
C GLU A 63 23.55 7.99 -27.64
N CYS A 64 24.57 8.55 -26.96
CA CYS A 64 25.68 7.76 -26.40
C CYS A 64 25.27 6.82 -25.26
N LYS A 65 24.16 7.12 -24.56
CA LYS A 65 23.60 6.26 -23.50
C LYS A 65 22.51 5.35 -24.03
N ASN A 66 21.67 5.86 -24.92
CA ASN A 66 20.60 5.12 -25.57
C ASN A 66 20.51 5.51 -27.06
N PRO A 67 21.03 4.67 -27.97
CA PRO A 67 21.05 4.99 -29.41
C PRO A 67 19.66 4.90 -30.06
N ALA A 68 18.66 4.30 -29.39
CA ALA A 68 17.32 4.20 -29.93
C ALA A 68 16.63 5.58 -29.92
N LYS A 69 16.10 5.97 -31.08
CA LYS A 69 15.32 7.22 -31.20
C LYS A 69 14.05 7.12 -30.38
N ARG A 70 13.71 8.19 -29.66
CA ARG A 70 12.47 8.33 -28.91
C ARG A 70 11.31 8.54 -29.85
N ILE A 71 10.24 7.75 -29.72
CA ILE A 71 9.06 7.83 -30.57
C ILE A 71 7.93 8.52 -29.79
N PHE A 72 7.31 9.53 -30.40
CA PHE A 72 6.16 10.22 -29.84
C PHE A 72 4.99 10.22 -30.82
N PHE A 73 3.79 9.93 -30.32
CA PHE A 73 2.57 9.87 -31.12
C PHE A 73 1.66 11.07 -30.85
N SER A 74 0.92 11.46 -31.87
CA SER A 74 -0.04 12.56 -31.75
C SER A 74 -1.16 12.28 -30.75
N THR A 75 -1.59 13.30 -30.04
CA THR A 75 -2.66 13.18 -29.02
C THR A 75 -4.06 13.33 -29.61
N ASN A 76 -4.21 13.90 -30.81
CA ASN A 76 -5.50 14.21 -31.44
C ASN A 76 -6.48 13.02 -31.50
N LYS A 77 -6.00 11.80 -31.75
CA LYS A 77 -6.85 10.60 -31.85
C LYS A 77 -6.19 9.39 -31.21
N ALA A 78 -6.98 8.57 -30.52
CA ALA A 78 -6.58 7.25 -30.03
C ALA A 78 -6.88 6.19 -31.09
N TYR A 79 -6.10 5.12 -31.10
CA TYR A 79 -6.21 4.04 -32.10
C TYR A 79 -6.08 2.67 -31.45
N LEU A 80 -7.02 1.79 -31.74
CA LEU A 80 -6.81 0.36 -31.55
C LEU A 80 -5.70 -0.15 -32.48
N PRO A 81 -5.09 -1.32 -32.18
CA PRO A 81 -4.10 -1.93 -33.07
C PRO A 81 -4.58 -2.06 -34.52
N SER A 82 -5.81 -2.54 -34.72
CA SER A 82 -6.46 -2.69 -36.04
C SER A 82 -6.68 -1.37 -36.78
N GLU A 83 -6.94 -0.29 -36.05
CA GLU A 83 -7.23 1.04 -36.58
C GLU A 83 -5.96 1.90 -36.79
N THR A 84 -4.79 1.36 -36.46
CA THR A 84 -3.54 2.13 -36.54
C THR A 84 -3.23 2.48 -38.00
N PRO A 85 -3.06 3.78 -38.34
CA PRO A 85 -2.71 4.18 -39.71
C PRO A 85 -1.44 3.50 -40.19
N ALA A 86 -1.39 3.09 -41.47
CA ALA A 86 -0.29 2.29 -42.03
C ALA A 86 1.09 2.88 -41.73
N GLY A 87 1.27 4.19 -41.92
CA GLY A 87 2.54 4.89 -41.65
C GLY A 87 2.95 4.95 -40.17
N ARG A 88 2.14 4.47 -39.23
CA ARG A 88 2.43 4.44 -37.78
C ARG A 88 2.55 3.03 -37.22
N LYS A 89 2.22 1.99 -37.99
CA LYS A 89 2.20 0.59 -37.51
C LYS A 89 3.57 0.13 -37.03
N GLU A 90 4.62 0.40 -37.80
CA GLU A 90 5.98 0.01 -37.43
C GLU A 90 6.46 0.77 -36.19
N LEU A 91 6.27 2.09 -36.15
CA LEU A 91 6.63 2.90 -34.97
C LEU A 91 5.90 2.44 -33.70
N ARG A 92 4.62 2.05 -33.81
CA ARG A 92 3.84 1.48 -32.70
C ARG A 92 4.49 0.21 -32.16
N LYS A 93 4.92 -0.69 -33.05
CA LYS A 93 5.59 -1.95 -32.71
C LYS A 93 6.96 -1.68 -32.09
N MET A 94 7.75 -0.80 -32.69
CA MET A 94 9.08 -0.44 -32.21
C MET A 94 9.07 0.14 -30.78
N GLU A 95 8.18 1.09 -30.47
CA GLU A 95 8.10 1.66 -29.11
C GLU A 95 7.75 0.58 -28.07
N LEU A 96 6.82 -0.33 -28.38
CA LEU A 96 6.46 -1.43 -27.48
C LEU A 96 7.62 -2.41 -27.27
N ILE A 97 8.39 -2.73 -28.31
CA ILE A 97 9.59 -3.58 -28.18
C ILE A 97 10.61 -2.89 -27.27
N GLN A 98 10.87 -1.59 -27.46
CA GLN A 98 11.79 -0.82 -26.62
C GLN A 98 11.35 -0.79 -25.15
N GLN A 99 10.05 -0.65 -24.88
CA GLN A 99 9.50 -0.64 -23.52
C GLN A 99 9.52 -2.03 -22.86
N LYS A 100 9.38 -3.12 -23.65
CA LYS A 100 9.44 -4.49 -23.12
C LYS A 100 10.85 -4.92 -22.74
N GLY A 101 11.85 -4.48 -23.50
CA GLY A 101 13.21 -5.02 -23.39
C GLY A 101 13.27 -6.52 -23.72
N ASP A 102 14.35 -7.17 -23.31
CA ASP A 102 14.66 -8.57 -23.59
C ASP A 102 14.58 -9.50 -22.36
N GLY A 103 14.27 -8.95 -21.19
CA GLY A 103 14.20 -9.68 -19.91
C GLY A 103 15.56 -9.99 -19.26
N THR A 104 16.67 -9.50 -19.82
CA THR A 104 18.02 -9.79 -19.33
C THR A 104 18.71 -8.53 -18.81
N GLY A 105 19.90 -8.66 -18.21
CA GLY A 105 20.78 -7.54 -17.84
C GLY A 105 20.34 -6.70 -16.63
N PHE A 106 21.28 -5.86 -16.16
CA PHE A 106 21.05 -4.87 -15.12
C PHE A 106 20.37 -3.62 -15.69
N ARG A 107 19.42 -3.05 -14.95
CA ARG A 107 18.70 -1.83 -15.35
C ARG A 107 19.43 -0.56 -14.95
N LYS A 108 19.63 0.32 -15.92
CA LYS A 108 20.28 1.63 -15.74
C LYS A 108 19.23 2.71 -15.48
N PRO A 109 19.56 3.80 -14.76
CA PRO A 109 18.62 4.90 -14.53
C PRO A 109 18.04 5.53 -15.82
N SER A 110 18.77 5.45 -16.94
CA SER A 110 18.33 5.93 -18.25
C SER A 110 17.36 4.98 -18.98
N ASP A 111 17.19 3.75 -18.51
CA ASP A 111 16.37 2.75 -19.19
C ASP A 111 14.88 3.08 -19.05
N ARG A 112 14.09 2.69 -20.06
CA ARG A 112 12.62 2.79 -20.06
C ARG A 112 11.97 1.40 -20.17
N ILE A 113 12.62 0.41 -19.57
CA ILE A 113 12.25 -1.01 -19.71
C ILE A 113 11.37 -1.43 -18.54
N TYR A 114 10.15 -1.87 -18.85
CA TYR A 114 9.17 -2.36 -17.90
C TYR A 114 9.17 -3.88 -17.96
N ASP A 115 9.49 -4.55 -16.85
CA ASP A 115 9.45 -6.01 -16.78
C ASP A 115 9.19 -6.49 -15.36
N TYR A 116 8.90 -7.78 -15.19
CA TYR A 116 8.46 -8.37 -13.93
C TYR A 116 9.58 -9.12 -13.21
N ASP A 117 9.56 -9.07 -11.88
CA ASP A 117 10.30 -9.98 -11.03
C ASP A 117 9.53 -10.19 -9.70
N THR A 118 9.94 -11.17 -8.92
CA THR A 118 9.40 -11.49 -7.58
C THR A 118 9.97 -10.53 -6.53
N TYR A 119 9.38 -10.49 -5.34
CA TYR A 119 9.96 -9.79 -4.20
C TYR A 119 11.05 -10.69 -3.57
N ASN A 120 12.18 -10.77 -4.27
CA ASN A 120 13.41 -11.43 -3.85
C ASN A 120 14.50 -10.42 -3.46
N ASP A 121 14.12 -9.15 -3.27
CA ASP A 121 15.02 -8.02 -3.00
C ASP A 121 14.80 -7.36 -1.63
N ILE A 122 14.09 -8.04 -0.73
CA ILE A 122 13.77 -7.55 0.61
C ILE A 122 14.83 -7.96 1.63
N GLY A 123 15.25 -9.23 1.60
CA GLY A 123 16.25 -9.78 2.51
C GLY A 123 17.67 -9.62 1.97
N ASN A 124 18.65 -9.67 2.87
CA ASN A 124 20.07 -9.68 2.54
C ASN A 124 20.78 -10.86 3.25
N PRO A 125 20.80 -12.07 2.64
CA PRO A 125 21.40 -13.26 3.25
C PRO A 125 22.91 -13.12 3.46
N ASP A 126 23.61 -12.32 2.64
CA ASP A 126 25.04 -12.06 2.79
C ASP A 126 25.36 -11.33 4.12
N LEU A 127 24.36 -10.67 4.73
CA LEU A 127 24.42 -10.02 6.04
C LEU A 127 23.67 -10.81 7.14
N GLY A 128 23.21 -12.03 6.84
CA GLY A 128 22.42 -12.86 7.76
C GLY A 128 20.91 -12.54 7.82
N TYR A 129 20.43 -11.60 7.01
CA TYR A 129 19.03 -11.20 6.98
C TYR A 129 18.23 -12.01 5.95
N ILE A 130 17.91 -13.26 6.29
CA ILE A 130 17.17 -14.16 5.41
C ILE A 130 15.67 -13.81 5.44
N ARG A 131 15.05 -13.64 4.27
CA ARG A 131 13.61 -13.42 4.10
C ARG A 131 13.08 -14.32 2.97
N PRO A 132 11.83 -14.79 3.04
CA PRO A 132 11.25 -15.60 1.97
C PRO A 132 11.04 -14.78 0.69
N ILE A 133 11.17 -15.43 -0.46
CA ILE A 133 10.78 -14.86 -1.75
C ILE A 133 9.25 -14.81 -1.82
N LEU A 134 8.69 -13.63 -2.09
CA LEU A 134 7.25 -13.47 -2.32
C LEU A 134 6.97 -13.40 -3.82
N GLY A 135 6.05 -14.24 -4.29
CA GLY A 135 5.69 -14.40 -5.69
C GLY A 135 5.82 -15.83 -6.24
N GLY A 136 6.09 -16.82 -5.37
CA GLY A 136 6.11 -18.25 -5.71
C GLY A 136 4.90 -19.01 -5.18
N ASN A 137 4.89 -20.34 -5.31
CA ASN A 137 3.78 -21.18 -4.86
C ASN A 137 3.57 -21.17 -3.34
N LYS A 138 4.65 -21.07 -2.57
CA LYS A 138 4.58 -21.04 -1.08
C LYS A 138 4.09 -19.70 -0.54
N HIS A 139 4.48 -18.60 -1.19
CA HIS A 139 4.10 -17.24 -0.82
C HIS A 139 3.59 -16.52 -2.07
N PRO A 140 2.33 -16.76 -2.48
CA PRO A 140 1.75 -16.13 -3.66
C PRO A 140 1.73 -14.61 -3.47
N TYR A 141 2.17 -13.86 -4.48
CA TYR A 141 2.34 -12.41 -4.37
C TYR A 141 2.33 -11.73 -5.74
N PRO A 142 1.85 -10.47 -5.82
CA PRO A 142 2.04 -9.63 -7.00
C PRO A 142 3.52 -9.54 -7.43
N ARG A 143 3.75 -9.33 -8.72
CA ARG A 143 5.09 -9.06 -9.25
C ARG A 143 5.46 -7.59 -9.07
N ARG A 144 6.76 -7.31 -8.93
CA ARG A 144 7.33 -5.96 -8.90
C ARG A 144 8.11 -5.67 -10.19
N CYS A 145 8.56 -4.43 -10.36
CA CYS A 145 9.44 -4.04 -11.46
C CYS A 145 10.80 -4.74 -11.35
N ARG A 146 11.20 -5.45 -12.41
CA ARG A 146 12.53 -6.07 -12.53
C ARG A 146 13.62 -5.00 -12.51
N THR A 147 14.68 -5.27 -11.76
CA THR A 147 15.85 -4.39 -11.61
C THR A 147 17.13 -5.06 -12.11
N GLY A 148 17.23 -6.38 -11.97
CA GLY A 148 18.32 -7.18 -12.53
C GLY A 148 19.70 -6.88 -11.92
N ARG A 149 19.76 -6.44 -10.64
CA ARG A 149 21.04 -6.33 -9.94
C ARG A 149 21.70 -7.72 -9.84
N PRO A 150 23.04 -7.77 -9.70
CA PRO A 150 23.74 -9.02 -9.42
C PRO A 150 23.13 -9.75 -8.22
N ARG A 151 23.13 -11.09 -8.29
CA ARG A 151 22.60 -11.94 -7.21
C ARG A 151 23.47 -11.88 -5.97
N THR A 152 22.88 -12.23 -4.82
CA THR A 152 23.63 -12.36 -3.56
C THR A 152 24.63 -13.51 -3.63
N LYS A 153 25.69 -13.48 -2.82
CA LYS A 153 26.70 -14.55 -2.80
C LYS A 153 26.17 -15.82 -2.13
N THR A 154 25.28 -15.67 -1.14
CA THR A 154 24.74 -16.78 -0.35
C THR A 154 23.54 -17.46 -1.01
N ASP A 155 22.75 -16.75 -1.83
CA ASP A 155 21.60 -17.32 -2.56
C ASP A 155 21.44 -16.68 -3.95
N GLU A 156 21.61 -17.50 -5.00
CA GLU A 156 21.52 -17.06 -6.39
C GLU A 156 20.09 -16.65 -6.83
N ASN A 157 19.06 -17.00 -6.04
CA ASN A 157 17.69 -16.60 -6.31
C ASN A 157 17.36 -15.21 -5.75
N LEU A 158 18.21 -14.68 -4.87
CA LEU A 158 18.00 -13.41 -4.19
C LEU A 158 18.79 -12.28 -4.84
N GLU A 159 18.17 -11.11 -4.86
CA GLU A 159 18.79 -9.86 -5.25
C GLU A 159 19.10 -9.08 -3.97
N PRO A 160 20.28 -8.47 -3.78
CA PRO A 160 20.52 -7.67 -2.60
C PRO A 160 19.55 -6.47 -2.60
N PRO A 161 19.12 -6.01 -1.40
CA PRO A 161 18.34 -4.80 -1.28
C PRO A 161 19.12 -3.61 -1.85
N VAL A 162 18.37 -2.60 -2.28
CA VAL A 162 18.95 -1.34 -2.73
C VAL A 162 19.65 -0.67 -1.54
N ASN A 163 20.93 -0.31 -1.67
CA ASN A 163 21.70 0.36 -0.63
C ASN A 163 21.91 1.85 -0.95
N GLU A 164 22.61 2.59 -0.09
CA GLU A 164 22.83 4.04 -0.25
C GLU A 164 23.57 4.42 -1.54
N PHE A 165 24.37 3.51 -2.11
CA PHE A 165 25.19 3.74 -3.30
C PHE A 165 24.47 3.39 -4.60
N LEU A 166 23.35 2.68 -4.53
CA LEU A 166 22.58 2.27 -5.69
C LEU A 166 21.18 2.87 -5.61
N MET A 167 20.74 3.61 -6.63
CA MET A 167 19.36 4.08 -6.65
C MET A 167 18.40 2.94 -7.03
N ALA A 168 17.24 2.90 -6.37
CA ALA A 168 16.18 1.96 -6.73
C ALA A 168 15.68 2.28 -8.14
N TYR A 169 15.98 1.39 -9.10
CA TYR A 169 15.57 1.54 -10.49
C TYR A 169 14.06 1.49 -10.64
N VAL A 170 13.55 2.44 -11.42
CA VAL A 170 12.29 2.38 -12.15
C VAL A 170 12.54 2.88 -13.57
N PRO A 171 11.69 2.56 -14.55
CA PRO A 171 11.77 3.15 -15.88
C PRO A 171 11.85 4.68 -15.79
N ARG A 172 12.73 5.31 -16.56
CA ARG A 172 13.10 6.73 -16.40
C ARG A 172 11.93 7.72 -16.29
N ASP A 173 10.83 7.45 -16.98
CA ASP A 173 9.62 8.29 -16.99
C ASP A 173 8.72 8.09 -15.76
N GLU A 174 8.96 7.06 -14.96
CA GLU A 174 8.27 6.78 -13.68
C GLU A 174 8.99 7.42 -12.48
N GLU A 175 10.17 8.00 -12.70
CA GLU A 175 10.86 8.80 -11.69
C GLU A 175 10.02 10.00 -11.25
N PHE A 176 10.23 10.44 -10.01
CA PHE A 176 9.59 11.64 -9.51
C PHE A 176 10.12 12.89 -10.20
N GLU A 177 9.23 13.86 -10.36
CA GLU A 177 9.63 15.24 -10.66
C GLU A 177 10.42 15.80 -9.46
N GLU A 178 11.36 16.72 -9.69
CA GLU A 178 12.28 17.26 -8.67
C GLU A 178 11.55 17.77 -7.43
N SER A 179 10.47 18.53 -7.61
CA SER A 179 9.65 19.05 -6.49
C SER A 179 9.04 17.95 -5.63
N LYS A 180 8.69 16.80 -6.24
CA LYS A 180 8.17 15.64 -5.52
C LYS A 180 9.30 14.89 -4.81
N ILE A 181 10.50 14.84 -5.39
CA ILE A 181 11.70 14.30 -4.74
C ILE A 181 12.00 15.10 -3.47
N GLU A 182 12.06 16.43 -3.55
CA GLU A 182 12.33 17.30 -2.40
C GLU A 182 11.32 17.09 -1.26
N ALA A 183 10.02 17.08 -1.58
CA ALA A 183 8.96 16.85 -0.59
C ALA A 183 9.07 15.46 0.05
N LEU A 184 9.44 14.45 -0.73
CA LEU A 184 9.59 13.08 -0.26
C LEU A 184 10.88 12.89 0.55
N ASP A 185 11.99 13.47 0.13
CA ASP A 185 13.26 13.37 0.86
C ASP A 185 13.17 14.10 2.20
N LEU A 186 12.45 15.23 2.26
CA LEU A 186 12.05 15.84 3.53
C LEU A 186 11.20 14.88 4.38
N GLY A 187 10.23 14.20 3.77
CA GLY A 187 9.39 13.21 4.44
C GLY A 187 10.17 11.98 4.95
N LYS A 188 11.09 11.44 4.15
CA LYS A 188 11.99 10.34 4.52
C LYS A 188 12.94 10.76 5.62
N LEU A 189 13.55 11.94 5.52
CA LEU A 189 14.42 12.49 6.56
C LEU A 189 13.64 12.64 7.88
N LYS A 190 12.42 13.18 7.83
CA LYS A 190 11.53 13.21 9.00
C LYS A 190 11.25 11.81 9.53
N ALA A 191 10.94 10.83 8.67
CA ALA A 191 10.67 9.46 9.09
C ALA A 191 11.89 8.78 9.75
N ILE A 192 13.08 8.94 9.19
CA ILE A 192 14.35 8.43 9.75
C ILE A 192 14.65 9.09 11.09
N LEU A 193 14.59 10.42 11.15
CA LEU A 193 14.82 11.17 12.39
C LEU A 193 13.78 10.85 13.46
N ARG A 194 12.53 10.57 13.07
CA ARG A 194 11.47 10.12 13.98
C ARG A 194 11.65 8.68 14.41
N HIS A 195 12.19 7.81 13.55
CA HIS A 195 12.48 6.42 13.88
C HIS A 195 13.56 6.29 14.96
N ILE A 196 14.53 7.22 15.02
CA ILE A 196 15.54 7.27 16.08
C ILE A 196 15.07 8.02 17.34
N ILE A 197 13.84 8.57 17.38
CA ILE A 197 13.30 9.24 18.57
C ILE A 197 13.34 8.35 19.81
N PRO A 198 12.90 7.07 19.77
CA PRO A 198 13.00 6.20 20.94
C PRO A 198 14.43 6.13 21.46
N THR A 199 15.41 5.91 20.56
CA THR A 199 16.85 5.90 20.92
C THR A 199 17.33 7.23 21.50
N LEU A 200 16.95 8.36 20.90
CA LEU A 200 17.27 9.69 21.42
C LEU A 200 16.62 9.96 22.78
N THR A 201 15.40 9.45 22.97
CA THR A 201 14.64 9.54 24.22
C THR A 201 15.31 8.69 25.30
N THR A 202 15.78 7.48 24.96
CA THR A 202 16.57 6.62 25.86
C THR A 202 17.86 7.27 26.30
N VAL A 203 18.61 7.87 25.37
CA VAL A 203 19.86 8.59 25.68
C VAL A 203 19.60 9.86 26.51
N ALA A 204 18.47 10.53 26.30
CA ALA A 204 18.12 11.77 27.03
C ALA A 204 17.48 11.53 28.40
N ARG A 205 16.68 10.46 28.56
CA ARG A 205 15.90 10.16 29.77
C ARG A 205 16.50 9.03 30.61
N ASN A 206 17.53 8.32 30.11
CA ASN A 206 18.05 7.07 30.70
C ASN A 206 16.97 5.97 30.86
N THR A 207 15.86 6.04 30.12
CA THR A 207 14.78 5.05 30.13
C THR A 207 14.33 4.74 28.70
N ASP A 208 14.10 3.47 28.41
CA ASP A 208 13.68 2.95 27.09
C ASP A 208 12.16 2.91 26.90
N VAL A 209 11.39 3.41 27.88
CA VAL A 209 9.93 3.33 27.93
C VAL A 209 9.28 4.69 28.25
N PHE A 210 8.06 4.90 27.77
CA PHE A 210 7.20 5.99 28.26
C PHE A 210 6.62 5.60 29.61
N GLU A 211 6.82 6.41 30.64
CA GLU A 211 6.38 6.11 32.00
C GLU A 211 4.92 6.51 32.21
N VAL A 212 4.48 7.59 31.54
CA VAL A 212 3.13 8.15 31.68
C VAL A 212 2.56 8.61 30.34
N TYR A 213 1.23 8.59 30.19
CA TYR A 213 0.56 9.03 28.95
C TYR A 213 0.85 10.49 28.57
N SER A 214 1.17 11.37 29.54
CA SER A 214 1.60 12.73 29.22
C SER A 214 2.88 12.77 28.41
N ASP A 215 3.79 11.80 28.57
CA ASP A 215 5.01 11.72 27.78
C ASP A 215 4.73 11.61 26.28
N ILE A 216 3.67 10.87 25.93
CA ILE A 216 3.22 10.70 24.54
C ILE A 216 2.54 11.98 24.04
N ARG A 217 1.71 12.62 24.88
CA ARG A 217 1.03 13.88 24.51
C ARG A 217 2.03 15.02 24.28
N ASP A 218 3.10 15.06 25.05
CA ASP A 218 4.13 16.09 24.92
C ASP A 218 4.88 16.02 23.58
N LEU A 219 4.87 14.88 22.87
CA LEU A 219 5.38 14.77 21.49
C LEU A 219 4.61 15.65 20.49
N TYR A 220 3.34 15.96 20.79
CA TYR A 220 2.46 16.78 19.95
C TYR A 220 2.34 18.23 20.45
N ARG A 221 2.79 18.51 21.68
CA ARG A 221 2.82 19.86 22.26
C ARG A 221 4.11 20.56 21.86
N ASP A 222 4.08 21.89 21.76
CA ASP A 222 5.25 22.68 21.37
C ASP A 222 6.40 22.44 22.36
N MET A 223 7.42 21.67 21.93
CA MET A 223 8.60 21.29 22.71
C MET A 223 9.47 22.48 23.13
N SER A 224 9.14 23.70 22.70
CA SER A 224 9.68 24.97 23.22
C SER A 224 9.39 25.16 24.71
N SER A 225 8.29 24.57 25.21
CA SER A 225 7.84 24.68 26.60
C SER A 225 8.27 23.52 27.50
N VAL A 226 8.71 22.40 26.90
CA VAL A 226 9.36 21.31 27.64
C VAL A 226 10.78 21.77 27.93
N LYS A 227 10.94 22.51 29.05
CA LYS A 227 12.22 22.55 29.74
C LYS A 227 12.53 21.08 30.09
N MET A 228 13.24 20.37 29.23
CA MET A 228 13.84 19.08 29.55
C MET A 228 14.78 19.33 30.74
N LYS A 229 14.23 19.26 31.94
CA LYS A 229 14.94 19.38 33.20
C LYS A 229 15.60 18.04 33.49
N THR A 230 16.54 17.63 32.66
CA THR A 230 17.41 16.49 32.98
C THR A 230 18.80 16.74 32.41
N LYS A 231 19.79 16.24 33.18
CA LYS A 231 21.24 16.40 33.01
C LYS A 231 21.74 15.85 31.67
N MET A 232 21.42 16.50 30.56
CA MET A 232 21.92 16.13 29.25
C MET A 232 23.35 16.66 29.05
N ASN A 233 24.22 15.83 28.49
CA ASN A 233 25.52 16.27 28.00
C ASN A 233 25.30 17.38 26.95
N PRO A 234 25.99 18.53 27.04
CA PRO A 234 25.78 19.69 26.16
C PRO A 234 25.95 19.40 24.67
N ALA A 235 26.74 18.37 24.30
CA ALA A 235 26.87 17.94 22.90
C ALA A 235 25.54 17.40 22.33
N TRP A 236 24.80 16.62 23.12
CA TRP A 236 23.51 16.05 22.72
C TRP A 236 22.39 17.08 22.74
N ALA A 237 22.43 18.05 23.66
CA ALA A 237 21.49 19.18 23.68
C ALA A 237 21.56 20.00 22.39
N ASN A 238 22.76 20.25 21.89
CA ASN A 238 22.95 20.97 20.63
C ASN A 238 22.46 20.19 19.41
N ILE A 239 22.57 18.85 19.41
CA ILE A 239 22.05 18.01 18.32
C ILE A 239 20.52 18.01 18.34
N LEU A 240 19.90 17.75 19.50
CA LEU A 240 18.44 17.75 19.68
C LEU A 240 17.81 19.09 19.30
N ASN A 241 18.40 20.21 19.71
CA ASN A 241 17.94 21.55 19.33
C ASN A 241 18.01 21.80 17.81
N LYS A 242 19.01 21.23 17.12
CA LYS A 242 19.15 21.36 15.66
C LYS A 242 18.15 20.51 14.88
N VAL A 243 17.69 19.38 15.44
CA VAL A 243 16.72 18.49 14.78
C VAL A 243 15.29 18.65 15.29
N GLN A 244 15.07 19.48 16.31
CA GLN A 244 13.79 19.64 17.01
C GLN A 244 12.61 19.94 16.08
N GLU A 245 12.82 20.78 15.05
CA GLU A 245 11.78 21.09 14.06
C GLU A 245 11.36 19.86 13.22
N PHE A 246 12.26 18.89 13.02
CA PHE A 246 11.96 17.62 12.33
C PHE A 246 11.28 16.59 13.25
N LEU A 247 11.49 16.72 14.57
CA LEU A 247 10.87 15.89 15.61
C LEU A 247 9.47 16.36 16.00
N LYS A 248 9.08 17.60 15.65
CA LYS A 248 7.72 18.10 15.87
C LYS A 248 6.71 17.26 15.06
N PHE A 249 5.76 16.65 15.77
CA PHE A 249 4.61 16.03 15.15
C PHE A 249 3.52 17.08 14.96
N ASP A 250 2.86 17.05 13.81
CA ASP A 250 1.62 17.81 13.65
C ASP A 250 0.60 17.24 14.65
N PRO A 251 -0.18 18.10 15.34
CA PRO A 251 -1.19 17.64 16.26
C PRO A 251 -2.08 16.62 15.55
N ALA A 252 -2.20 15.43 16.13
CA ALA A 252 -3.08 14.44 15.58
C ALA A 252 -4.51 15.03 15.57
N LYS A 253 -5.22 14.91 14.43
CA LYS A 253 -6.65 15.27 14.33
C LYS A 253 -7.52 14.25 15.06
N LEU A 254 -7.12 13.89 16.28
CA LEU A 254 -7.87 13.00 17.14
C LEU A 254 -8.97 13.81 17.82
N ASP A 255 -10.12 13.17 18.05
CA ASP A 255 -11.15 13.72 18.92
C ASP A 255 -10.52 14.06 20.27
N ALA A 256 -10.87 15.22 20.84
CA ALA A 256 -10.42 15.62 22.17
C ALA A 256 -10.72 14.53 23.23
N ARG A 257 -11.71 13.67 23.01
CA ARG A 257 -12.04 12.51 23.86
C ARG A 257 -10.97 11.40 23.85
N ILE A 258 -10.12 11.31 22.83
CA ILE A 258 -8.98 10.36 22.76
C ILE A 258 -7.76 10.90 23.53
N THR A 259 -7.83 12.13 24.06
CA THR A 259 -6.72 12.73 24.84
C THR A 259 -6.63 12.21 26.28
N SER A 260 -7.69 11.55 26.79
CA SER A 260 -7.61 10.71 27.99
C SER A 260 -6.93 9.39 27.66
N SER A 261 -6.13 8.90 28.60
CA SER A 261 -5.23 7.73 28.53
C SER A 261 -5.75 6.41 27.93
N CYS A 262 -7.05 6.29 27.65
CA CYS A 262 -7.69 5.06 27.21
C CYS A 262 -8.53 5.33 25.95
N LEU A 263 -8.60 4.36 25.03
CA LEU A 263 -9.41 4.46 23.83
C LEU A 263 -10.86 4.16 24.18
N PRO A 264 -11.80 5.12 24.14
CA PRO A 264 -13.19 4.85 24.48
C PRO A 264 -13.79 3.74 23.61
N ASP A 265 -14.64 2.90 24.19
CA ASP A 265 -15.17 1.74 23.47
C ASP A 265 -15.95 2.17 22.24
N ASP A 266 -16.82 3.19 22.33
CA ASP A 266 -17.56 3.78 21.21
C ASP A 266 -16.63 4.15 20.05
N GLU A 267 -15.53 4.86 20.33
CA GLU A 267 -14.51 5.21 19.33
C GLU A 267 -13.80 3.98 18.76
N PHE A 268 -13.43 3.00 19.58
CA PHE A 268 -12.74 1.78 19.13
C PHE A 268 -13.50 1.05 18.02
N GLY A 269 -14.83 0.89 18.16
CA GLY A 269 -15.62 0.30 17.07
C GLY A 269 -16.11 1.28 16.02
N ARG A 270 -16.19 2.59 16.29
CA ARG A 270 -16.38 3.57 15.22
C ARG A 270 -15.22 3.49 14.22
N GLN A 271 -13.99 3.29 14.72
CA GLN A 271 -12.80 3.13 13.87
C GLN A 271 -12.87 1.90 12.94
N ALA A 272 -13.61 0.84 13.32
CA ALA A 272 -13.82 -0.32 12.44
C ALA A 272 -14.67 0.02 11.19
N LEU A 273 -15.42 1.13 11.20
CA LEU A 273 -16.26 1.60 10.08
C LEU A 273 -15.74 2.88 9.42
N ALA A 274 -15.05 3.72 10.18
CA ALA A 274 -14.66 5.08 9.75
C ALA A 274 -13.30 5.51 10.31
N GLY A 275 -12.45 4.55 10.69
CA GLY A 275 -11.07 4.77 11.09
C GLY A 275 -10.11 4.61 9.91
N ILE A 276 -8.85 4.31 10.23
CA ILE A 276 -7.81 4.08 9.21
C ILE A 276 -8.00 2.74 8.48
N ASN A 277 -8.65 1.77 9.14
CA ASN A 277 -8.90 0.45 8.60
C ASN A 277 -10.39 0.08 8.57
N PRO A 278 -11.21 0.76 7.75
CA PRO A 278 -12.63 0.50 7.69
C PRO A 278 -12.98 -0.72 6.84
N LEU A 279 -12.01 -1.59 6.50
CA LEU A 279 -12.12 -2.65 5.49
C LEU A 279 -12.19 -4.06 6.07
N SER A 280 -11.83 -4.24 7.35
CA SER A 280 -11.67 -5.56 7.95
C SER A 280 -12.92 -6.09 8.65
N ILE A 281 -13.89 -5.23 9.01
CA ILE A 281 -15.09 -5.68 9.72
C ILE A 281 -15.99 -6.52 8.80
N GLU A 282 -16.48 -7.63 9.33
CA GLU A 282 -17.37 -8.56 8.63
C GLU A 282 -18.61 -8.82 9.49
N ARG A 283 -19.70 -9.25 8.86
CA ARG A 283 -20.89 -9.72 9.57
C ARG A 283 -20.61 -11.08 10.20
N LEU A 284 -20.99 -11.23 11.48
CA LEU A 284 -20.92 -12.51 12.16
C LEU A 284 -22.13 -13.36 11.74
N THR A 285 -21.87 -14.51 11.13
CA THR A 285 -22.92 -15.40 10.59
C THR A 285 -23.21 -16.58 11.50
N THR A 286 -22.23 -17.04 12.27
CA THR A 286 -22.35 -18.16 13.20
C THR A 286 -21.74 -17.79 14.55
N PHE A 287 -22.31 -18.30 15.63
CA PHE A 287 -21.79 -18.12 16.98
C PHE A 287 -21.70 -19.47 17.71
N PRO A 288 -20.58 -19.77 18.39
CA PRO A 288 -19.32 -19.02 18.40
C PRO A 288 -18.64 -19.02 17.01
N PRO A 289 -17.77 -18.03 16.70
CA PRO A 289 -17.01 -18.03 15.45
C PRO A 289 -16.04 -19.22 15.39
N VAL A 290 -15.75 -19.71 14.19
CA VAL A 290 -14.87 -20.88 13.98
C VAL A 290 -13.74 -20.49 13.03
N GLY A 291 -12.51 -20.79 13.41
CA GLY A 291 -11.32 -20.60 12.57
C GLY A 291 -11.31 -21.52 11.35
N LYS A 292 -10.70 -21.07 10.26
CA LYS A 292 -10.60 -21.78 8.98
C LYS A 292 -9.27 -22.52 8.82
N LEU A 293 -8.37 -22.42 9.80
CA LEU A 293 -7.07 -23.07 9.78
C LEU A 293 -7.19 -24.58 9.99
N ASN A 294 -6.19 -25.33 9.53
CA ASN A 294 -6.19 -26.79 9.67
C ASN A 294 -6.06 -27.19 11.14
N ALA A 295 -7.11 -27.84 11.67
CA ALA A 295 -7.18 -28.26 13.07
C ALA A 295 -6.08 -29.25 13.48
N SER A 296 -5.53 -30.05 12.54
CA SER A 296 -4.42 -30.96 12.86
C SER A 296 -3.11 -30.23 13.15
N THR A 297 -2.96 -29.00 12.64
CA THR A 297 -1.76 -28.18 12.79
C THR A 297 -1.91 -27.16 13.91
N TYR A 298 -3.10 -26.59 14.07
CA TYR A 298 -3.35 -25.45 14.97
C TYR A 298 -4.30 -25.77 16.14
N GLY A 299 -4.69 -27.03 16.30
CA GLY A 299 -5.62 -27.48 17.33
C GLY A 299 -7.09 -27.12 17.05
N PRO A 300 -7.99 -27.29 18.04
CA PRO A 300 -9.40 -26.97 17.90
C PRO A 300 -9.65 -25.51 17.49
N GLN A 301 -10.43 -25.30 16.44
CA GLN A 301 -10.65 -23.98 15.83
C GLN A 301 -11.87 -23.25 16.40
N GLU A 302 -12.63 -23.91 17.28
CA GLU A 302 -13.78 -23.34 17.99
C GLU A 302 -13.34 -22.19 18.88
N SER A 303 -13.99 -21.03 18.73
CA SER A 303 -13.77 -19.90 19.62
C SER A 303 -14.17 -20.23 21.07
N ALA A 304 -13.51 -19.57 22.02
CA ALA A 304 -13.82 -19.63 23.44
C ALA A 304 -14.99 -18.70 23.84
N PHE A 305 -15.53 -17.92 22.89
CA PHE A 305 -16.75 -17.15 23.13
C PHE A 305 -17.90 -18.07 23.53
N LYS A 306 -18.66 -17.63 24.53
CA LYS A 306 -19.87 -18.26 25.04
C LYS A 306 -20.97 -17.21 25.08
N GLU A 307 -22.23 -17.63 25.05
CA GLU A 307 -23.37 -16.71 25.07
C GLU A 307 -23.36 -15.82 26.33
N GLU A 308 -22.94 -16.36 27.48
CA GLU A 308 -22.81 -15.64 28.75
C GLU A 308 -21.89 -14.40 28.67
N HIS A 309 -20.91 -14.39 27.77
CA HIS A 309 -20.00 -13.25 27.57
C HIS A 309 -20.67 -12.08 26.85
N ILE A 310 -21.81 -12.29 26.19
CA ILE A 310 -22.40 -11.35 25.23
C ILE A 310 -23.86 -11.02 25.58
N ILE A 311 -24.61 -11.94 26.19
CA ILE A 311 -26.05 -11.83 26.40
C ILE A 311 -26.45 -10.57 27.18
N GLY A 312 -25.62 -10.12 28.12
CA GLY A 312 -25.83 -8.87 28.87
C GLY A 312 -25.68 -7.59 28.03
N HIS A 313 -25.18 -7.70 26.80
CA HIS A 313 -24.81 -6.58 25.92
C HIS A 313 -25.60 -6.54 24.60
N VAL A 314 -26.64 -7.36 24.45
CA VAL A 314 -27.45 -7.44 23.21
C VAL A 314 -28.86 -6.86 23.39
N ASN A 315 -29.04 -5.92 24.31
CA ASN A 315 -30.30 -5.21 24.56
C ASN A 315 -31.52 -6.14 24.75
N GLY A 316 -31.33 -7.26 25.44
CA GLY A 316 -32.39 -8.23 25.73
C GLY A 316 -32.73 -9.18 24.57
N MET A 317 -32.02 -9.11 23.44
CA MET A 317 -32.17 -10.07 22.34
C MET A 317 -31.51 -11.41 22.69
N SER A 318 -32.00 -12.51 22.13
CA SER A 318 -31.22 -13.75 22.11
C SER A 318 -30.07 -13.66 21.10
N MET A 319 -29.06 -14.51 21.24
CA MET A 319 -27.96 -14.58 20.26
C MET A 319 -28.48 -14.92 18.86
N GLN A 320 -29.46 -15.84 18.76
CA GLN A 320 -30.10 -16.19 17.49
C GLN A 320 -30.81 -14.98 16.87
N GLN A 321 -31.61 -14.23 17.64
CA GLN A 321 -32.28 -13.01 17.16
C GLN A 321 -31.28 -11.96 16.68
N ALA A 322 -30.18 -11.76 17.42
CA ALA A 322 -29.14 -10.79 17.03
C ALA A 322 -28.44 -11.16 15.72
N LEU A 323 -28.23 -12.46 15.46
CA LEU A 323 -27.68 -12.97 14.20
C LEU A 323 -28.68 -12.81 13.04
N GLU A 324 -29.94 -13.22 13.25
CA GLU A 324 -31.02 -13.15 12.24
C GLU A 324 -31.34 -11.71 11.84
N GLU A 325 -31.32 -10.78 12.79
CA GLU A 325 -31.51 -9.34 12.53
C GLU A 325 -30.24 -8.65 12.00
N ASN A 326 -29.16 -9.37 11.72
CA ASN A 326 -27.89 -8.86 11.21
C ASN A 326 -27.27 -7.76 12.10
N LYS A 327 -27.35 -7.93 13.43
CA LYS A 327 -26.79 -6.99 14.40
C LYS A 327 -25.41 -7.38 14.92
N MET A 328 -24.92 -8.58 14.61
CA MET A 328 -23.62 -9.07 15.07
C MET A 328 -22.55 -8.94 13.97
N PHE A 329 -21.40 -8.39 14.34
CA PHE A 329 -20.24 -8.19 13.46
C PHE A 329 -18.96 -8.65 14.15
N ILE A 330 -17.89 -8.83 13.39
CA ILE A 330 -16.60 -9.32 13.89
C ILE A 330 -15.42 -8.66 13.16
N LEU A 331 -14.37 -8.34 13.91
CA LEU A 331 -13.01 -8.22 13.40
C LEU A 331 -12.29 -9.53 13.74
N ASP A 332 -12.01 -10.34 12.73
CA ASP A 332 -11.35 -11.64 12.89
C ASP A 332 -9.93 -11.60 12.32
N TYR A 333 -8.95 -11.45 13.21
CA TYR A 333 -7.52 -11.52 12.87
C TYR A 333 -6.90 -12.85 13.29
N HIS A 334 -7.69 -13.78 13.80
CA HIS A 334 -7.16 -15.03 14.35
C HIS A 334 -6.41 -15.83 13.30
N ASP A 335 -7.02 -16.06 12.14
CA ASP A 335 -6.45 -16.95 11.12
C ASP A 335 -5.22 -16.34 10.42
N ILE A 336 -5.10 -15.00 10.43
CA ILE A 336 -3.95 -14.28 9.90
C ILE A 336 -2.75 -14.41 10.84
N PHE A 337 -2.97 -14.25 12.14
CA PHE A 337 -1.87 -14.19 13.11
C PHE A 337 -1.51 -15.53 13.71
N LEU A 338 -2.47 -16.43 13.96
CA LEU A 338 -2.21 -17.71 14.65
C LEU A 338 -1.03 -18.50 14.06
N PRO A 339 -0.85 -18.58 12.72
CA PRO A 339 0.32 -19.26 12.13
C PRO A 339 1.67 -18.63 12.48
N LEU A 340 1.70 -17.36 12.85
CA LEU A 340 2.90 -16.55 13.08
C LEU A 340 3.19 -16.29 14.56
N ILE A 341 2.22 -16.46 15.47
CA ILE A 341 2.40 -16.02 16.88
C ILE A 341 3.58 -16.70 17.56
N ASN A 342 3.81 -18.00 17.33
CA ASN A 342 4.96 -18.70 17.92
C ASN A 342 6.29 -18.04 17.51
N GLN A 343 6.41 -17.69 16.23
CA GLN A 343 7.61 -17.05 15.68
C GLN A 343 7.74 -15.61 16.18
N ILE A 344 6.61 -14.89 16.28
CA ILE A 344 6.56 -13.52 16.80
C ILE A 344 6.95 -13.49 18.28
N ASN A 345 6.41 -14.39 19.09
CA ASN A 345 6.60 -14.42 20.54
C ASN A 345 7.97 -14.97 20.94
N ALA A 346 8.63 -15.74 20.06
CA ALA A 346 10.01 -16.18 20.22
C ALA A 346 11.03 -15.06 20.00
N MET A 347 10.65 -13.94 19.38
CA MET A 347 11.53 -12.77 19.28
C MET A 347 11.59 -12.00 20.60
N ASP A 348 12.77 -11.48 20.91
CA ASP A 348 13.00 -10.65 22.09
C ASP A 348 12.09 -9.42 22.09
N ASN A 349 11.59 -9.06 23.27
CA ASN A 349 10.75 -7.89 23.52
C ASN A 349 9.42 -7.83 22.72
N ARG A 350 9.00 -8.94 22.11
CA ARG A 350 7.76 -9.00 21.31
C ARG A 350 6.80 -10.04 21.86
N LYS A 351 5.54 -9.65 21.98
CA LYS A 351 4.42 -10.54 22.33
C LYS A 351 3.17 -10.14 21.56
N ALA A 352 2.52 -11.12 20.96
CA ALA A 352 1.32 -10.98 20.15
C ALA A 352 0.29 -12.07 20.50
N TYR A 353 -0.96 -11.75 20.19
CA TYR A 353 -2.09 -12.66 20.25
C TYR A 353 -2.79 -12.67 18.89
N ALA A 354 -3.48 -13.76 18.59
CA ALA A 354 -4.47 -13.85 17.53
C ALA A 354 -5.77 -13.32 18.12
N THR A 355 -6.28 -12.21 17.58
CA THR A 355 -7.45 -11.54 18.17
C THR A 355 -8.72 -11.75 17.36
N ARG A 356 -9.84 -11.91 18.07
CA ARG A 356 -11.19 -11.78 17.52
C ARG A 356 -11.95 -10.77 18.34
N THR A 357 -12.66 -9.85 17.70
CA THR A 357 -13.50 -8.87 18.40
C THR A 357 -14.89 -8.93 17.82
N ILE A 358 -15.88 -9.22 18.65
CA ILE A 358 -17.28 -9.19 18.26
C ILE A 358 -17.84 -7.80 18.53
N PHE A 359 -18.79 -7.38 17.71
CA PHE A 359 -19.48 -6.12 17.80
C PHE A 359 -21.00 -6.36 17.70
N PHE A 360 -21.80 -5.69 18.51
CA PHE A 360 -23.25 -5.70 18.44
C PHE A 360 -23.77 -4.31 18.07
N LEU A 361 -24.52 -4.19 16.98
CA LEU A 361 -25.11 -2.95 16.51
C LEU A 361 -26.32 -2.57 17.38
N THR A 362 -26.13 -1.62 18.30
CA THR A 362 -27.21 -1.03 19.09
C THR A 362 -27.99 0.02 18.28
N SER A 363 -29.14 0.46 18.81
CA SER A 363 -29.91 1.59 18.27
C SER A 363 -29.16 2.93 18.32
N LEU A 364 -28.13 3.05 19.15
CA LEU A 364 -27.27 4.24 19.31
C LEU A 364 -25.85 4.04 18.72
N GLY A 365 -25.53 2.86 18.20
CA GLY A 365 -24.19 2.50 17.70
C GLY A 365 -23.36 1.64 18.69
N ILE A 366 -23.12 0.39 18.26
CA ILE A 366 -22.03 -0.56 18.57
C ILE A 366 -21.58 -0.82 20.05
N LEU A 367 -21.89 -2.02 20.60
CA LEU A 367 -21.26 -2.68 21.78
C LEU A 367 -20.23 -3.76 21.37
N LYS A 368 -19.25 -4.12 22.22
CA LYS A 368 -17.98 -4.76 21.77
C LYS A 368 -17.39 -5.78 22.76
N PRO A 369 -17.51 -7.10 22.59
CA PRO A 369 -16.69 -8.10 23.31
C PRO A 369 -15.39 -8.53 22.56
N ILE A 370 -14.32 -8.91 23.29
CA ILE A 370 -12.99 -9.25 22.71
C ILE A 370 -12.50 -10.66 23.16
N GLU A 371 -12.05 -11.50 22.23
CA GLU A 371 -11.33 -12.74 22.47
C GLU A 371 -9.88 -12.62 22.02
N ARG A 372 -8.96 -13.22 22.79
CA ARG A 372 -7.56 -13.36 22.42
C ARG A 372 -7.13 -14.81 22.55
N SER A 373 -6.40 -15.29 21.56
CA SER A 373 -5.86 -16.64 21.52
C SER A 373 -4.33 -16.62 21.49
N LEU A 374 -3.72 -17.44 22.33
CA LEU A 374 -2.31 -17.82 22.22
C LEU A 374 -2.18 -19.13 21.43
N PRO A 375 -1.07 -19.33 20.71
CA PRO A 375 -0.77 -20.58 20.06
C PRO A 375 -0.52 -21.69 21.09
N GLN A 376 -0.56 -22.92 20.59
CA GLN A 376 -0.25 -24.10 21.38
C GLN A 376 1.21 -24.10 21.85
N THR A 377 1.43 -24.28 23.15
CA THR A 377 2.75 -24.66 23.70
C THR A 377 2.71 -26.13 24.08
N ASN A 378 3.75 -26.88 23.71
CA ASN A 378 3.85 -28.34 23.81
C ASN A 378 3.06 -28.93 25.00
N SER A 379 2.15 -29.86 24.66
CA SER A 379 1.29 -30.68 25.53
C SER A 379 -0.03 -30.08 26.04
N ASP A 380 -0.28 -28.78 25.91
CA ASP A 380 -1.56 -28.17 26.33
C ASP A 380 -2.38 -27.64 25.14
N PRO A 381 -3.73 -27.57 25.23
CA PRO A 381 -4.53 -26.89 24.22
C PRO A 381 -4.15 -25.40 24.14
N PRO A 382 -4.34 -24.74 22.98
CA PRO A 382 -4.13 -23.29 22.85
C PRO A 382 -4.87 -22.54 23.96
N SER A 383 -4.15 -21.73 24.73
CA SER A 383 -4.78 -20.92 25.78
C SER A 383 -5.57 -19.79 25.13
N LYS A 384 -6.90 -19.93 25.13
CA LYS A 384 -7.85 -18.91 24.67
C LYS A 384 -8.42 -18.21 25.88
N GLN A 385 -8.38 -16.88 25.88
CA GLN A 385 -8.97 -16.05 26.92
C GLN A 385 -9.96 -15.07 26.30
N VAL A 386 -11.18 -15.08 26.80
CA VAL A 386 -12.18 -14.06 26.47
C VAL A 386 -12.09 -12.94 27.50
N LEU A 387 -12.08 -11.71 27.00
CA LEU A 387 -12.25 -10.50 27.78
C LEU A 387 -13.65 -9.96 27.52
N THR A 388 -14.34 -9.56 28.59
CA THR A 388 -15.64 -8.90 28.54
C THR A 388 -15.51 -7.45 28.99
N PRO A 389 -16.50 -6.60 28.70
CA PRO A 389 -16.53 -5.24 29.22
C PRO A 389 -16.30 -5.21 30.74
N PRO A 390 -15.52 -4.24 31.23
CA PRO A 390 -15.01 -4.27 32.58
C PRO A 390 -16.08 -4.00 33.64
N VAL A 391 -15.94 -4.64 34.80
CA VAL A 391 -16.80 -4.46 35.98
C VAL A 391 -16.05 -3.92 37.19
N ASP A 392 -14.72 -3.92 37.13
CA ASP A 392 -13.81 -3.43 38.17
C ASP A 392 -12.52 -2.86 37.55
N ALA A 393 -11.61 -2.38 38.39
CA ALA A 393 -10.36 -1.77 37.94
C ALA A 393 -9.42 -2.77 37.22
N THR A 394 -9.34 -4.02 37.70
CA THR A 394 -8.45 -5.04 37.10
C THR A 394 -8.93 -5.42 35.71
N THR A 395 -10.23 -5.70 35.58
CA THR A 395 -10.87 -6.00 34.29
C THR A 395 -10.82 -4.81 33.35
N SER A 396 -10.88 -3.56 33.86
CA SER A 396 -10.67 -2.36 33.04
C SER A 396 -9.29 -2.33 32.38
N TRP A 397 -8.22 -2.61 33.11
CA TRP A 397 -6.88 -2.63 32.53
C TRP A 397 -6.67 -3.82 31.58
N LEU A 398 -7.21 -4.99 31.91
CA LEU A 398 -7.19 -6.15 31.00
C LEU A 398 -7.93 -5.85 29.69
N TRP A 399 -9.05 -5.15 29.77
CA TRP A 399 -9.84 -4.70 28.61
C TRP A 399 -9.05 -3.74 27.71
N GLU A 400 -8.41 -2.72 28.30
CA GLU A 400 -7.55 -1.79 27.55
C GLU A 400 -6.38 -2.50 26.88
N LEU A 401 -5.71 -3.43 27.58
CA LEU A 401 -4.67 -4.27 27.00
C LEU A 401 -5.22 -5.17 25.88
N GLY A 402 -6.46 -5.64 26.04
CA GLY A 402 -7.22 -6.35 25.01
C GLY A 402 -7.32 -5.55 23.72
N LYS A 403 -7.86 -4.33 23.82
CA LYS A 403 -7.97 -3.39 22.70
C LYS A 403 -6.61 -3.04 22.10
N ALA A 404 -5.57 -2.85 22.92
CA ALA A 404 -4.23 -2.57 22.42
C ALA A 404 -3.69 -3.70 21.52
N HIS A 405 -3.91 -4.97 21.88
CA HIS A 405 -3.54 -6.10 21.04
C HIS A 405 -4.37 -6.18 19.75
N VAL A 406 -5.68 -5.90 19.82
CA VAL A 406 -6.52 -5.81 18.62
C VAL A 406 -6.02 -4.70 17.70
N CYS A 407 -5.73 -3.51 18.23
CA CYS A 407 -5.19 -2.38 17.47
C CYS A 407 -3.82 -2.70 16.84
N SER A 408 -2.98 -3.50 17.49
CA SER A 408 -1.70 -3.95 16.93
C SER A 408 -1.90 -4.89 15.73
N ASN A 409 -2.82 -5.86 15.84
CA ASN A 409 -3.21 -6.72 14.71
C ASN A 409 -3.84 -5.88 13.58
N ASP A 410 -4.79 -5.01 13.90
CA ASP A 410 -5.49 -4.13 12.97
C ASP A 410 -4.52 -3.22 12.21
N SER A 411 -3.59 -2.58 12.92
CA SER A 411 -2.56 -1.71 12.32
C SER A 411 -1.67 -2.48 11.35
N SER A 412 -1.30 -3.71 11.68
CA SER A 412 -0.51 -4.58 10.82
C SER A 412 -1.29 -4.97 9.57
N VAL A 413 -2.55 -5.40 9.70
CA VAL A 413 -3.43 -5.76 8.58
C VAL A 413 -3.70 -4.56 7.67
N HIS A 414 -4.02 -3.40 8.27
CA HIS A 414 -4.13 -2.14 7.55
C HIS A 414 -2.87 -1.85 6.74
N ARG A 415 -1.71 -1.82 7.40
CA ARG A 415 -0.47 -1.36 6.76
C ARG A 415 0.00 -2.31 5.67
N LEU A 416 -0.06 -3.62 5.93
CA LEU A 416 0.54 -4.66 5.09
C LEU A 416 -0.42 -5.21 4.04
N ILE A 417 -1.71 -5.34 4.37
CA ILE A 417 -2.71 -5.93 3.47
C ILE A 417 -3.50 -4.83 2.76
N HIS A 418 -4.27 -4.01 3.47
CA HIS A 418 -5.19 -3.07 2.82
C HIS A 418 -4.48 -1.89 2.15
N HIS A 419 -3.42 -1.38 2.78
CA HIS A 419 -2.62 -0.30 2.22
C HIS A 419 -1.56 -0.85 1.27
N TRP A 420 -0.56 -1.60 1.76
CA TRP A 420 0.55 -2.05 0.91
C TRP A 420 0.12 -3.04 -0.17
N LEU A 421 -0.40 -4.22 0.19
CA LEU A 421 -0.71 -5.25 -0.80
C LEU A 421 -1.79 -4.77 -1.78
N ARG A 422 -2.98 -4.43 -1.27
CA ARG A 422 -4.19 -4.19 -2.08
C ARG A 422 -4.15 -2.91 -2.91
N SER A 423 -3.30 -1.94 -2.57
CA SER A 423 -3.09 -0.75 -3.40
C SER A 423 -1.72 -0.75 -4.09
N HIS A 424 -0.63 -0.63 -3.34
CA HIS A 424 0.72 -0.48 -3.90
C HIS A 424 1.17 -1.69 -4.71
N ALA A 425 1.29 -2.86 -4.07
CA ALA A 425 1.86 -4.05 -4.70
C ALA A 425 0.95 -4.60 -5.82
N CYS A 426 -0.37 -4.54 -5.64
CA CYS A 426 -1.31 -5.01 -6.65
C CYS A 426 -1.41 -4.08 -7.87
N MET A 427 -1.19 -2.77 -7.72
CA MET A 427 -1.23 -1.82 -8.84
C MET A 427 -0.01 -1.95 -9.77
N GLU A 428 1.17 -2.20 -9.22
CA GLU A 428 2.43 -2.24 -9.97
C GLU A 428 2.43 -3.22 -11.17
N PRO A 429 1.93 -4.47 -11.08
CA PRO A 429 1.78 -5.35 -12.23
C PRO A 429 0.89 -4.78 -13.34
N PHE A 430 -0.15 -4.01 -13.02
CA PHE A 430 -1.02 -3.39 -14.03
C PHE A 430 -0.27 -2.28 -14.78
N ILE A 431 0.59 -1.53 -14.09
CA ILE A 431 1.43 -0.49 -14.71
C ILE A 431 2.41 -1.13 -15.68
N ILE A 432 3.15 -2.15 -15.20
CA ILE A 432 4.10 -2.91 -16.03
C ILE A 432 3.38 -3.49 -17.25
N ALA A 433 2.22 -4.11 -17.07
CA ALA A 433 1.43 -4.68 -18.18
C ALA A 433 0.97 -3.61 -19.18
N THR A 434 0.51 -2.47 -18.68
CA THR A 434 0.01 -1.37 -19.51
C THR A 434 1.11 -0.81 -20.40
N HIS A 435 2.28 -0.51 -19.84
CA HIS A 435 3.40 -0.01 -20.64
C HIS A 435 3.98 -1.09 -21.56
N ARG A 436 3.96 -2.37 -21.17
CA ARG A 436 4.44 -3.45 -22.05
C ARG A 436 3.51 -3.71 -23.23
N GLN A 437 2.19 -3.60 -23.08
CA GLN A 437 1.25 -4.11 -24.09
C GLN A 437 0.43 -3.03 -24.79
N LEU A 438 0.28 -1.85 -24.21
CA LEU A 438 -0.59 -0.80 -24.72
C LEU A 438 0.24 0.39 -25.16
N SER A 439 0.24 0.65 -26.46
CA SER A 439 0.88 1.84 -27.03
C SER A 439 0.27 3.12 -26.43
N ALA A 440 1.03 4.22 -26.40
CA ALA A 440 0.52 5.54 -26.03
C ALA A 440 -0.68 6.02 -26.88
N MET A 441 -0.90 5.43 -28.06
CA MET A 441 -2.09 5.65 -28.89
C MET A 441 -3.32 4.89 -28.41
N HIS A 442 -3.16 3.87 -27.56
CA HIS A 442 -4.26 3.00 -27.16
C HIS A 442 -5.22 3.74 -26.21
N PRO A 443 -6.54 3.64 -26.42
CA PRO A 443 -7.51 4.35 -25.57
C PRO A 443 -7.42 3.93 -24.09
N ILE A 444 -7.24 2.63 -23.79
CA ILE A 444 -7.00 2.14 -22.42
C ILE A 444 -5.74 2.73 -21.79
N TYR A 445 -4.64 2.82 -22.55
CA TYR A 445 -3.41 3.41 -22.02
C TYR A 445 -3.67 4.87 -21.59
N ARG A 446 -4.37 5.64 -22.42
CA ARG A 446 -4.70 7.04 -22.12
C ARG A 446 -5.63 7.17 -20.91
N LEU A 447 -6.61 6.28 -20.78
CA LEU A 447 -7.52 6.24 -19.63
C LEU A 447 -6.76 5.92 -18.33
N LEU A 448 -5.88 4.91 -18.35
CA LEU A 448 -5.23 4.43 -17.14
C LEU A 448 -4.00 5.25 -16.72
N LYS A 449 -3.25 5.83 -17.67
CA LYS A 449 -1.97 6.51 -17.41
C LYS A 449 -2.01 7.50 -16.22
N PRO A 450 -3.03 8.36 -16.07
CA PRO A 450 -3.09 9.29 -14.92
C PRO A 450 -3.15 8.58 -13.57
N HIS A 451 -3.74 7.39 -13.50
CA HIS A 451 -3.91 6.59 -12.28
C HIS A 451 -2.67 5.74 -11.92
N MET A 452 -1.64 5.75 -12.76
CA MET A 452 -0.39 4.99 -12.58
C MET A 452 0.74 5.87 -12.02
N ARG A 453 0.56 7.20 -12.09
CA ARG A 453 1.58 8.18 -11.78
C ARG A 453 2.17 7.92 -10.40
N TYR A 454 3.50 7.83 -10.34
CA TYR A 454 4.30 7.75 -9.12
C TYR A 454 4.26 6.42 -8.35
N THR A 455 3.39 5.48 -8.73
CA THR A 455 3.26 4.20 -8.02
C THR A 455 4.53 3.35 -8.09
N MET A 456 5.15 3.21 -9.27
CA MET A 456 6.37 2.38 -9.40
C MET A 456 7.51 2.93 -8.56
N LYS A 457 7.74 4.26 -8.59
CA LYS A 457 8.83 4.87 -7.81
C LYS A 457 8.60 4.79 -6.31
N ILE A 458 7.37 5.05 -5.82
CA ILE A 458 7.11 4.91 -4.38
C ILE A 458 7.25 3.46 -3.93
N ASN A 459 6.86 2.48 -4.76
CA ASN A 459 7.03 1.06 -4.44
C ASN A 459 8.51 0.65 -4.41
N ALA A 460 9.31 1.13 -5.36
CA ALA A 460 10.75 0.88 -5.38
C ALA A 460 11.44 1.44 -4.13
N LEU A 461 11.06 2.65 -3.71
CA LEU A 461 11.53 3.26 -2.46
C LEU A 461 11.00 2.54 -1.22
N ALA A 462 9.79 1.99 -1.27
CA ALA A 462 9.24 1.19 -0.18
C ALA A 462 10.06 -0.08 0.04
N ARG A 463 10.49 -0.76 -1.03
CA ARG A 463 11.40 -1.90 -0.95
C ARG A 463 12.80 -1.54 -0.44
N GLN A 464 13.23 -0.29 -0.60
CA GLN A 464 14.54 0.19 -0.16
C GLN A 464 14.60 0.57 1.33
N PHE A 465 13.54 1.19 1.88
CA PHE A 465 13.61 1.83 3.21
C PHE A 465 12.62 1.30 4.26
N PRO A 466 11.29 1.26 4.00
CA PRO A 466 10.36 0.76 5.01
C PRO A 466 10.20 -0.77 5.01
N MET A 467 10.28 -1.44 3.86
CA MET A 467 9.92 -2.87 3.74
C MET A 467 11.11 -3.82 3.72
N ASN A 468 12.34 -3.33 3.50
CA ASN A 468 13.56 -4.15 3.51
C ASN A 468 13.78 -4.78 4.88
N SER A 469 14.64 -5.80 4.93
CA SER A 469 15.12 -6.37 6.18
C SER A 469 15.71 -5.30 7.09
N GLU A 470 15.32 -5.31 8.37
CA GLU A 470 15.65 -4.30 9.38
C GLU A 470 15.14 -2.89 9.05
N GLY A 471 14.26 -2.76 8.06
CA GLY A 471 13.58 -1.52 7.69
C GLY A 471 12.53 -1.10 8.73
N ILE A 472 11.90 0.05 8.47
CA ILE A 472 10.96 0.68 9.41
C ILE A 472 9.81 -0.26 9.82
N ILE A 473 9.26 -1.04 8.90
CA ILE A 473 8.13 -1.93 9.21
C ILE A 473 8.56 -3.03 10.17
N GLU A 474 9.67 -3.71 9.90
CA GLU A 474 10.13 -4.80 10.76
C GLU A 474 10.54 -4.29 12.15
N SER A 475 11.15 -3.12 12.23
CA SER A 475 11.58 -2.55 13.50
C SER A 475 10.43 -1.98 14.35
N THR A 476 9.33 -1.53 13.74
CA THR A 476 8.24 -0.84 14.47
C THR A 476 6.93 -1.62 14.60
N PHE A 477 6.67 -2.62 13.77
CA PHE A 477 5.46 -3.45 13.86
C PHE A 477 5.74 -4.75 14.59
N THR A 478 4.80 -5.23 15.41
CA THR A 478 4.97 -6.40 16.30
C THR A 478 5.44 -7.66 15.55
N ALA A 479 5.01 -7.87 14.31
CA ALA A 479 5.36 -9.05 13.50
C ALA A 479 6.85 -9.12 13.10
N GLY A 480 7.60 -8.02 13.20
CA GLY A 480 9.05 -8.04 12.97
C GLY A 480 9.40 -8.50 11.56
N LYS A 481 10.40 -9.39 11.46
CA LYS A 481 10.83 -10.04 10.21
C LYS A 481 9.75 -10.84 9.47
N HIS A 482 8.64 -11.15 10.12
CA HIS A 482 7.49 -11.88 9.54
C HIS A 482 6.42 -10.94 8.97
N SER A 483 6.63 -9.62 9.02
CA SER A 483 5.65 -8.62 8.54
C SER A 483 5.26 -8.83 7.08
N MET A 484 6.22 -9.14 6.21
CA MET A 484 5.92 -9.37 4.80
C MET A 484 5.10 -10.64 4.55
N GLU A 485 5.22 -11.65 5.40
CA GLU A 485 4.45 -12.90 5.27
C GLU A 485 2.96 -12.66 5.50
N ILE A 486 2.59 -11.76 6.42
CA ILE A 486 1.20 -11.31 6.64
C ILE A 486 0.60 -10.78 5.34
N SER A 487 1.39 -10.11 4.50
CA SER A 487 0.90 -9.55 3.24
C SER A 487 0.68 -10.58 2.12
N CYS A 488 0.92 -11.88 2.35
CA CYS A 488 0.67 -12.92 1.34
C CYS A 488 -0.81 -13.29 1.19
N ALA A 489 -1.68 -12.74 2.05
CA ALA A 489 -3.13 -12.91 1.96
C ALA A 489 -3.71 -12.10 0.77
N ALA A 490 -3.58 -12.62 -0.45
CA ALA A 490 -4.00 -11.92 -1.65
C ALA A 490 -5.47 -12.21 -2.00
N TYR A 491 -6.30 -11.17 -1.91
CA TYR A 491 -7.63 -11.16 -2.53
C TYR A 491 -8.04 -9.74 -2.91
N LEU A 492 -8.37 -9.54 -4.18
CA LEU A 492 -8.75 -8.25 -4.76
C LEU A 492 -10.16 -8.33 -5.34
N GLU A 493 -11.01 -7.40 -4.93
CA GLU A 493 -12.37 -7.24 -5.44
C GLU A 493 -12.71 -5.76 -5.57
N GLY A 494 -13.74 -5.45 -6.36
CA GLY A 494 -14.36 -4.13 -6.36
C GLY A 494 -15.17 -3.88 -5.08
N LEU A 495 -15.40 -2.61 -4.73
CA LEU A 495 -16.06 -2.24 -3.47
C LEU A 495 -17.43 -2.91 -3.26
N PRO A 496 -18.35 -2.95 -4.25
CA PRO A 496 -19.64 -3.63 -4.07
C PRO A 496 -19.51 -5.12 -3.72
N ALA A 497 -18.60 -5.83 -4.41
CA ALA A 497 -18.37 -7.25 -4.20
C ALA A 497 -17.72 -7.51 -2.83
N ASP A 498 -16.74 -6.70 -2.43
CA ASP A 498 -16.13 -6.78 -1.10
C ASP A 498 -17.16 -6.57 0.03
N LEU A 499 -18.03 -5.56 -0.10
CA LEU A 499 -19.09 -5.30 0.89
C LEU A 499 -20.06 -6.48 1.02
N ILE A 500 -20.47 -7.09 -0.10
CA ILE A 500 -21.36 -8.26 -0.11
C ILE A 500 -20.66 -9.47 0.50
N ARG A 501 -19.42 -9.74 0.10
CA ARG A 501 -18.63 -10.87 0.61
C ARG A 501 -18.44 -10.79 2.12
N ARG A 502 -18.09 -9.62 2.65
CA ARG A 502 -17.96 -9.40 4.10
C ARG A 502 -19.31 -9.43 4.82
N GLY A 503 -20.42 -9.55 4.08
CA GLY A 503 -21.77 -9.51 4.62
C GLY A 503 -22.16 -8.13 5.15
N MET A 504 -21.49 -7.07 4.71
CA MET A 504 -21.80 -5.67 5.09
C MET A 504 -22.90 -5.05 4.22
N ALA A 505 -23.22 -5.69 3.10
CA ALA A 505 -24.29 -5.31 2.20
C ALA A 505 -24.98 -6.56 1.64
N ILE A 506 -26.20 -6.37 1.13
CA ILE A 506 -26.90 -7.36 0.30
C ILE A 506 -27.22 -6.76 -1.07
N PRO A 507 -27.26 -7.56 -2.15
CA PRO A 507 -27.77 -7.10 -3.44
C PRO A 507 -29.20 -6.55 -3.31
N ASP A 508 -29.45 -5.39 -3.89
CA ASP A 508 -30.76 -4.74 -3.91
C ASP A 508 -30.86 -3.84 -5.16
N PRO A 509 -31.43 -4.35 -6.27
CA PRO A 509 -31.56 -3.61 -7.51
C PRO A 509 -32.41 -2.34 -7.42
N SER A 510 -33.20 -2.17 -6.35
CA SER A 510 -34.00 -0.96 -6.13
C SER A 510 -33.15 0.23 -5.65
N GLN A 511 -31.96 -0.03 -5.12
CA GLN A 511 -31.04 0.99 -4.63
C GLN A 511 -30.15 1.54 -5.74
N VAL A 512 -29.74 2.81 -5.59
CA VAL A 512 -28.92 3.53 -6.59
C VAL A 512 -27.62 2.81 -6.95
N HIS A 513 -27.04 2.09 -5.99
CA HIS A 513 -25.78 1.34 -6.15
C HIS A 513 -25.98 -0.18 -6.35
N GLY A 514 -27.23 -0.63 -6.55
CA GLY A 514 -27.57 -2.05 -6.72
C GLY A 514 -27.38 -2.91 -5.47
N LEU A 515 -27.17 -2.28 -4.30
CA LEU A 515 -27.03 -2.96 -3.02
C LEU A 515 -27.58 -2.10 -1.88
N ARG A 516 -27.90 -2.78 -0.77
CA ARG A 516 -28.32 -2.17 0.49
C ARG A 516 -27.33 -2.52 1.59
N LEU A 517 -26.77 -1.50 2.24
CA LEU A 517 -25.90 -1.67 3.40
C LEU A 517 -26.70 -2.21 4.60
N LEU A 518 -26.08 -3.11 5.38
CA LEU A 518 -26.66 -3.60 6.63
C LEU A 518 -26.44 -2.60 7.78
N ILE A 519 -25.33 -1.89 7.75
CA ILE A 519 -25.08 -0.73 8.61
C ILE A 519 -25.31 0.52 7.76
N LYS A 520 -26.42 1.23 8.02
CA LYS A 520 -26.78 2.44 7.25
C LYS A 520 -25.74 3.55 7.38
N ASP A 521 -25.22 3.76 8.59
CA ASP A 521 -24.19 4.75 8.88
C ASP A 521 -22.80 4.09 8.88
N TYR A 522 -22.36 3.67 7.68
CA TYR A 522 -21.02 3.14 7.44
C TYR A 522 -20.28 4.09 6.49
N PRO A 523 -19.62 5.14 7.00
CA PRO A 523 -19.11 6.25 6.18
C PRO A 523 -18.21 5.83 5.02
N TYR A 524 -17.27 4.91 5.25
CA TYR A 524 -16.39 4.40 4.20
C TYR A 524 -17.18 3.77 3.04
N ALA A 525 -18.18 2.94 3.35
CA ALA A 525 -18.97 2.25 2.33
C ALA A 525 -19.90 3.24 1.60
N THR A 526 -20.58 4.11 2.33
CA THR A 526 -21.49 5.12 1.76
C THR A 526 -20.75 6.05 0.80
N ASP A 527 -19.65 6.66 1.24
CA ASP A 527 -18.86 7.57 0.40
C ASP A 527 -18.15 6.82 -0.73
N GLY A 528 -17.62 5.63 -0.44
CA GLY A 528 -16.93 4.80 -1.40
C GLY A 528 -17.82 4.39 -2.57
N LEU A 529 -19.09 4.08 -2.33
CA LEU A 529 -20.05 3.70 -3.37
C LEU A 529 -20.37 4.87 -4.32
N LEU A 530 -20.41 6.11 -3.80
CA LEU A 530 -20.56 7.31 -4.62
C LEU A 530 -19.39 7.45 -5.61
N ILE A 531 -18.16 7.31 -5.11
CA ILE A 531 -16.95 7.39 -5.94
C ILE A 531 -16.88 6.22 -6.92
N TRP A 532 -17.20 5.01 -6.47
CA TRP A 532 -17.23 3.81 -7.32
C TRP A 532 -18.17 3.99 -8.51
N THR A 533 -19.42 4.39 -8.26
CA THR A 533 -20.41 4.61 -9.31
C THR A 533 -20.01 5.75 -10.26
N ALA A 534 -19.36 6.80 -9.75
CA ALA A 534 -18.84 7.87 -10.61
C ALA A 534 -17.75 7.37 -11.57
N ILE A 535 -16.80 6.56 -11.07
CA ILE A 535 -15.74 5.93 -11.88
C ILE A 535 -16.35 4.95 -12.88
N GLU A 536 -17.30 4.12 -12.45
CA GLU A 536 -17.99 3.16 -13.30
C GLU A 536 -18.69 3.87 -14.47
N ARG A 537 -19.44 4.95 -14.22
CA ARG A 537 -20.09 5.76 -15.26
C ARG A 537 -19.08 6.38 -16.22
N LEU A 538 -17.95 6.88 -15.72
CA LEU A 538 -16.88 7.42 -16.57
C LEU A 538 -16.32 6.34 -17.52
N VAL A 539 -16.08 5.14 -17.00
CA VAL A 539 -15.57 4.01 -17.80
C VAL A 539 -16.63 3.51 -18.80
N GLN A 540 -17.90 3.46 -18.40
CA GLN A 540 -18.99 2.98 -19.25
C GLN A 540 -19.35 3.95 -20.39
N SER A 541 -19.31 5.26 -20.13
CA SER A 541 -19.56 6.30 -21.13
C SER A 541 -18.46 6.41 -22.18
N SER A 542 -17.25 5.94 -21.85
CA SER A 542 -16.17 5.75 -22.81
C SER A 542 -16.47 4.48 -23.61
N SER A 543 -16.52 4.50 -24.95
CA SER A 543 -16.79 3.36 -25.85
C SER A 543 -15.69 2.27 -25.84
N ILE A 544 -15.21 1.94 -24.65
CA ILE A 544 -13.93 1.29 -24.33
C ILE A 544 -14.17 -0.07 -23.66
N ILE A 545 -15.38 -0.34 -23.16
CA ILE A 545 -15.74 -1.54 -22.37
C ILE A 545 -15.35 -2.84 -23.09
N THR A 546 -15.63 -2.96 -24.40
CA THR A 546 -15.33 -4.16 -25.19
C THR A 546 -13.82 -4.45 -25.24
N VAL A 547 -12.99 -3.40 -25.27
CA VAL A 547 -11.53 -3.50 -25.33
C VAL A 547 -10.95 -3.81 -23.94
N LEU A 548 -11.58 -3.30 -22.88
CA LEU A 548 -11.19 -3.56 -21.48
C LEU A 548 -11.42 -5.03 -21.10
N MET A 549 -12.54 -5.62 -21.53
CA MET A 549 -12.86 -7.04 -21.28
C MET A 549 -11.82 -7.98 -21.91
N CYS A 550 -11.43 -7.74 -23.17
CA CYS A 550 -10.35 -8.47 -23.83
C CYS A 550 -8.99 -8.24 -23.17
N TRP A 551 -8.73 -7.10 -22.55
CA TRP A 551 -7.48 -6.92 -21.80
C TRP A 551 -7.48 -7.67 -20.46
N CYS A 552 -8.63 -7.71 -19.77
CA CYS A 552 -8.79 -8.36 -18.47
C CYS A 552 -8.78 -9.90 -18.54
N GLN A 553 -9.47 -10.52 -19.51
CA GLN A 553 -9.55 -11.98 -19.64
C GLN A 553 -8.17 -12.64 -19.87
N PHE A 554 -7.27 -11.98 -20.58
CA PHE A 554 -5.94 -12.52 -20.90
C PHE A 554 -4.95 -12.39 -19.73
N ARG A 555 -5.26 -11.58 -18.70
CA ARG A 555 -4.40 -11.35 -17.53
C ARG A 555 -4.45 -12.47 -16.50
N HIS A 556 -5.58 -13.18 -16.41
CA HIS A 556 -5.75 -14.24 -15.40
C HIS A 556 -4.68 -15.34 -15.52
N GLN A 557 -4.04 -15.48 -16.68
CA GLN A 557 -3.00 -16.46 -16.97
C GLN A 557 -1.57 -16.08 -16.51
N ARG A 558 -1.25 -14.79 -16.27
CA ARG A 558 0.10 -14.36 -15.81
C ARG A 558 0.19 -13.95 -14.35
N VAL A 559 -0.93 -13.65 -13.69
CA VAL A 559 -0.95 -13.47 -12.22
C VAL A 559 -0.64 -14.80 -11.50
N ASN A 560 -0.87 -15.94 -12.17
CA ASN A 560 -0.60 -17.30 -11.66
C ASN A 560 0.63 -18.00 -12.29
N GLY A 561 1.58 -17.26 -12.87
CA GLY A 561 2.91 -17.80 -13.17
C GLY A 561 3.09 -18.59 -14.48
N SER A 562 2.24 -18.47 -15.49
CA SER A 562 2.45 -19.10 -16.80
C SER A 562 2.76 -18.08 -17.91
N SER A 563 3.87 -18.27 -18.63
CA SER A 563 4.30 -17.44 -19.76
C SER A 563 3.57 -17.81 -21.04
N VAL A 564 2.72 -16.91 -21.56
CA VAL A 564 2.10 -17.05 -22.90
C VAL A 564 2.20 -15.72 -23.65
N GLU A 565 2.71 -15.75 -24.88
CA GLU A 565 2.75 -14.62 -25.82
C GLU A 565 1.34 -14.22 -26.29
N ILE A 566 1.11 -12.92 -26.46
CA ILE A 566 -0.15 -12.37 -26.96
C ILE A 566 -0.04 -12.25 -28.49
N GLN A 567 -0.90 -12.93 -29.23
CA GLN A 567 -1.30 -12.50 -30.58
C GLN A 567 -2.55 -11.62 -30.42
N VAL A 568 -2.42 -10.34 -30.80
CA VAL A 568 -3.54 -9.38 -30.95
C VAL A 568 -3.95 -9.32 -32.40
#